data_AF-A0A951J5C0-F1
#
_entry.id   AF-A0A951J5C0-F1
#
_cell.length_a   1.000
_cell.length_b   1.000
_cell.length_c   1.000
_cell.angle_alpha   90.00
_cell.angle_beta   90.00
_cell.angle_gamma   90.00
#
_symmetry.space_group_name_H-M   'P 1'
#
loop_
_entity.id
_entity.type
_entity.pdbx_description
1 polymer ?
#
loop_
_entity_poly.entity_id
_entity_poly.type
_entity_poly.pdbx_seq_one_letter_code
_entity_poly.pdbx_strand_id
1 'polypeptide(L)'
;DAIVRGHHEKLNGKGYPDGVAADHISIETRMMTVADIFDALTASDRPYKKAMPVERALDILRMEADEGSLDRDLVELFISSEVYKRVLEKDWREL
;
A
#
# COMPACT_ATOMS: atom_id res chain seq x y z
N ASP A 1 5.77 -17.47 2.56
CA ASP A 1 5.87 -16.55 1.41
C ASP A 1 6.63 -15.30 1.75
N ALA A 2 7.63 -14.95 0.93
CA ALA A 2 8.42 -13.71 1.05
C ALA A 2 7.55 -12.44 0.95
N ILE A 3 6.44 -12.55 0.22
CA ILE A 3 5.37 -11.58 0.06
C ILE A 3 4.70 -11.20 1.39
N VAL A 4 4.19 -12.19 2.12
CA VAL A 4 3.48 -11.97 3.39
C VAL A 4 4.44 -11.49 4.49
N ARG A 5 5.70 -11.90 4.44
CA ARG A 5 6.71 -11.45 5.39
C ARG A 5 7.28 -10.06 5.07
N GLY A 6 7.42 -9.75 3.78
CA GLY A 6 8.19 -8.59 3.29
C GLY A 6 7.37 -7.34 2.97
N HIS A 7 6.03 -7.39 2.96
CA HIS A 7 5.23 -6.20 2.62
C HIS A 7 5.28 -5.09 3.69
N HIS A 8 5.84 -5.36 4.87
CA HIS A 8 6.17 -4.37 5.91
C HIS A 8 7.61 -3.82 5.80
N GLU A 9 8.41 -4.34 4.87
CA GLU A 9 9.70 -3.76 4.53
C GLU A 9 9.49 -2.42 3.82
N LYS A 10 10.40 -1.47 4.06
CA LYS A 10 10.36 -0.13 3.45
C LYS A 10 11.59 0.03 2.57
N LEU A 11 11.45 0.69 1.41
CA LEU A 11 12.58 0.89 0.49
C LEU A 11 13.75 1.66 1.14
N ASN A 12 13.46 2.53 2.11
CA ASN A 12 14.46 3.25 2.90
C ASN A 12 15.16 2.39 3.97
N GLY A 13 14.90 1.08 4.03
CA GLY A 13 15.52 0.13 4.97
C GLY A 13 15.04 0.27 6.42
N LYS A 14 14.03 1.11 6.69
CA LYS A 14 13.45 1.30 8.03
C LYS A 14 12.24 0.39 8.29
N GLY A 15 11.99 -0.56 7.40
CA GLY A 15 10.93 -1.55 7.54
C GLY A 15 11.33 -2.71 8.45
N TYR A 16 10.45 -3.68 8.57
CA TYR A 16 10.65 -4.88 9.38
C TYR A 16 10.03 -6.09 8.65
N PRO A 17 10.42 -7.34 8.97
CA PRO A 17 11.27 -7.79 10.08
C PRO A 17 12.79 -7.78 9.82
N ASP A 18 13.22 -7.77 8.57
CA ASP A 18 14.60 -8.03 8.14
C ASP A 18 15.35 -6.73 7.79
N GLY A 19 14.64 -5.59 7.61
CA GLY A 19 15.24 -4.26 7.42
C GLY A 19 16.01 -4.15 6.10
N VAL A 20 15.52 -4.84 5.07
CA VAL A 20 16.26 -5.04 3.82
C VAL A 20 16.24 -3.78 2.95
N ALA A 21 17.32 -3.57 2.22
CA ALA A 21 17.42 -2.48 1.26
C ALA A 21 16.51 -2.71 0.04
N ALA A 22 16.13 -1.62 -0.62
CA ALA A 22 15.20 -1.62 -1.75
C ALA A 22 15.49 -2.70 -2.81
N ASP A 23 16.76 -2.92 -3.16
CA ASP A 23 17.25 -3.90 -4.13
C ASP A 23 16.90 -5.36 -3.79
N HIS A 24 16.62 -5.66 -2.53
CA HIS A 24 16.22 -6.99 -2.07
C HIS A 24 14.69 -7.16 -2.02
N ILE A 25 13.91 -6.11 -2.26
CA ILE A 25 12.45 -6.13 -2.26
C ILE A 25 11.96 -6.28 -3.69
N SER A 26 11.33 -7.43 -4.00
CA SER A 26 10.81 -7.71 -5.34
C SER A 26 9.71 -6.72 -5.76
N ILE A 27 9.55 -6.51 -7.06
CA ILE A 27 8.54 -5.59 -7.59
C ILE A 27 7.12 -5.99 -7.14
N GLU A 28 6.83 -7.28 -7.10
CA GLU A 28 5.53 -7.82 -6.64
C GLU A 28 5.28 -7.46 -5.17
N THR A 29 6.32 -7.53 -4.34
CA THR A 29 6.23 -7.17 -2.92
C THR A 29 5.95 -5.67 -2.76
N ARG A 30 6.65 -4.82 -3.53
CA ARG A 30 6.41 -3.37 -3.52
C ARG A 30 5.00 -3.01 -3.99
N MET A 31 4.52 -3.63 -5.07
CA MET A 31 3.16 -3.42 -5.59
C MET A 31 2.11 -3.74 -4.53
N MET A 32 2.29 -4.85 -3.81
CA MET A 32 1.39 -5.28 -2.77
C MET A 32 1.44 -4.44 -1.52
N THR A 33 2.62 -3.94 -1.12
CA THR A 33 2.72 -2.97 -0.02
C THR A 33 1.89 -1.71 -0.32
N VAL A 34 1.94 -1.19 -1.55
CA VAL A 34 1.11 -0.03 -1.95
C VAL A 34 -0.38 -0.36 -1.83
N ALA A 35 -0.80 -1.53 -2.33
CA ALA A 35 -2.21 -1.96 -2.29
C ALA A 35 -2.70 -2.21 -0.85
N ASP A 36 -1.90 -2.85 0.00
CA ASP A 36 -2.23 -3.17 1.39
C ASP A 36 -2.38 -1.91 2.25
N ILE A 37 -1.47 -0.94 2.08
CA ILE A 37 -1.56 0.35 2.78
C ILE A 37 -2.83 1.09 2.35
N PHE A 38 -3.14 1.14 1.05
CA PHE A 38 -4.36 1.78 0.57
C PHE A 38 -5.60 1.15 1.20
N ASP A 39 -5.73 -0.19 1.10
CA ASP A 39 -6.87 -0.92 1.65
C ASP A 39 -7.01 -0.69 3.16
N ALA A 40 -5.92 -0.77 3.93
CA ALA A 40 -5.93 -0.53 5.37
C ALA A 40 -6.33 0.92 5.77
N LEU A 41 -6.11 1.90 4.90
CA LEU A 41 -6.52 3.29 5.09
C LEU A 41 -8.01 3.48 4.76
N THR A 42 -8.50 2.88 3.68
CA THR A 42 -9.87 3.07 3.18
C THR A 42 -10.90 2.05 3.70
N ALA A 43 -10.45 0.98 4.36
CA ALA A 43 -11.29 -0.07 4.92
C ALA A 43 -12.39 0.51 5.83
N SER A 44 -13.65 0.25 5.46
CA SER A 44 -14.87 0.71 6.15
C SER A 44 -15.46 -0.33 7.10
N ASP A 45 -14.92 -1.55 7.09
CA ASP A 45 -15.38 -2.71 7.83
C ASP A 45 -14.90 -2.78 9.28
N ARG A 46 -13.97 -1.89 9.67
CA ARG A 46 -13.40 -1.85 11.01
C ARG A 46 -14.34 -1.06 11.95
N PRO A 47 -14.99 -1.70 12.96
CA PRO A 47 -16.02 -1.06 13.81
C PRO A 47 -15.54 0.20 14.54
N TYR A 48 -14.23 0.33 14.71
CA TYR A 48 -13.58 1.38 15.49
C TYR A 48 -12.87 2.43 14.64
N LYS A 49 -12.88 2.32 13.31
CA LYS A 49 -12.15 3.23 12.41
C LYS A 49 -13.08 3.65 11.28
N LYS A 50 -13.36 4.95 11.20
CA LYS A 50 -14.02 5.52 10.01
C LYS A 50 -13.08 5.38 8.82
N ALA A 51 -13.61 4.94 7.68
CA ALA A 51 -12.88 4.90 6.42
C ALA A 51 -12.28 6.28 6.14
N MET A 52 -11.01 6.31 5.77
CA MET A 52 -10.35 7.53 5.34
C MET A 52 -10.88 7.94 3.95
N PRO A 53 -11.10 9.24 3.68
CA PRO A 53 -11.37 9.71 2.32
C PRO A 53 -10.28 9.25 1.35
N VAL A 54 -10.69 8.84 0.15
CA VAL A 54 -9.79 8.28 -0.86
C VAL A 54 -8.66 9.24 -1.18
N GLU A 55 -8.99 10.52 -1.38
CA GLU A 55 -8.02 11.58 -1.68
C GLU A 55 -6.94 11.66 -0.62
N ARG A 56 -7.33 11.54 0.66
CA ARG A 56 -6.40 11.56 1.77
C ARG A 56 -5.53 10.30 1.82
N ALA A 57 -6.06 9.14 1.47
CA ALA A 57 -5.28 7.91 1.36
C ALA A 57 -4.23 8.02 0.24
N LEU A 58 -4.60 8.57 -0.92
CA LEU A 58 -3.67 8.80 -2.03
C LEU A 58 -2.57 9.80 -1.66
N ASP A 59 -2.89 10.86 -0.92
CA ASP A 59 -1.89 11.81 -0.40
C ASP A 59 -0.88 11.12 0.52
N ILE A 60 -1.34 10.22 1.40
CA ILE A 60 -0.45 9.45 2.29
C ILE A 60 0.50 8.56 1.49
N LEU A 61 0.01 7.88 0.44
CA LEU A 61 0.87 7.06 -0.41
C LEU A 61 1.98 7.89 -1.09
N ARG A 62 1.63 9.09 -1.58
CA ARG A 62 2.62 10.02 -2.15
C ARG A 62 3.63 10.49 -1.10
N MET A 63 3.18 10.84 0.10
CA MET A 63 4.08 11.22 1.19
C MET A 63 5.05 10.08 1.56
N GLU A 64 4.57 8.85 1.70
CA GLU A 64 5.43 7.70 1.99
C GLU A 64 6.42 7.40 0.83
N ALA A 65 6.04 7.69 -0.42
CA ALA A 65 6.97 7.63 -1.56
C ALA A 65 8.00 8.79 -1.56
N ASP A 66 7.60 9.99 -1.13
CA ASP A 66 8.50 11.14 -0.91
C ASP A 66 9.53 10.84 0.19
N GLU A 67 9.14 10.13 1.23
CA GLU A 67 10.02 9.67 2.32
C GLU A 67 10.86 8.44 1.96
N GLY A 68 10.71 7.92 0.74
CA GLY A 68 11.40 6.73 0.26
C GLY A 68 10.97 5.44 0.96
N SER A 69 9.81 5.41 1.61
CA SER A 69 9.24 4.18 2.17
C SER A 69 8.62 3.32 1.06
N LEU A 70 7.99 3.95 0.08
CA LEU A 70 7.32 3.30 -1.06
C LEU A 70 8.01 3.60 -2.38
N ASP A 71 7.76 2.72 -3.35
CA ASP A 71 8.23 2.89 -4.72
C ASP A 71 7.40 3.97 -5.41
N ARG A 72 8.03 5.11 -5.75
CA ARG A 72 7.34 6.24 -6.36
C ARG A 72 6.66 5.87 -7.67
N ASP A 73 7.33 5.10 -8.53
CA ASP A 73 6.81 4.79 -9.85
C ASP A 73 5.57 3.89 -9.72
N LEU A 74 5.58 2.97 -8.75
CA LEU A 74 4.41 2.13 -8.46
C LEU A 74 3.27 2.91 -7.80
N VAL A 75 3.56 3.86 -6.90
CA VAL A 75 2.53 4.75 -6.33
C VAL A 75 1.85 5.58 -7.42
N GLU A 76 2.64 6.21 -8.29
CA GLU A 76 2.06 7.01 -9.38
C GLU A 76 1.32 6.14 -10.39
N LEU A 77 1.81 4.94 -10.72
CA LEU A 77 1.08 4.00 -11.57
C LEU A 77 -0.25 3.57 -10.93
N PHE A 78 -0.26 3.27 -9.63
CA PHE A 78 -1.46 2.89 -8.89
C PHE A 78 -2.52 4.00 -8.93
N ILE A 79 -2.09 5.27 -8.81
CA ILE A 79 -2.97 6.44 -8.86
C ILE A 79 -3.44 6.71 -10.28
N SER A 80 -2.54 6.78 -11.26
CA SER A 80 -2.85 7.19 -12.63
C SER A 80 -3.67 6.14 -13.39
N SER A 81 -3.52 4.86 -13.04
CA SER A 81 -4.34 3.78 -13.58
C SER A 81 -5.72 3.66 -12.92
N GLU A 82 -5.94 4.38 -11.82
CA GLU A 82 -7.15 4.32 -10.99
C GLU A 82 -7.51 2.89 -10.54
N VAL A 83 -6.52 1.98 -10.46
CA VAL A 83 -6.76 0.58 -10.12
C VAL A 83 -7.39 0.40 -8.74
N TYR A 84 -7.17 1.36 -7.84
CA TYR A 84 -7.76 1.42 -6.50
C TYR A 84 -9.29 1.48 -6.49
N LYS A 85 -9.93 1.99 -7.56
CA LYS A 85 -11.39 2.01 -7.67
C LYS A 85 -11.99 0.61 -7.58
N ARG A 86 -11.27 -0.40 -8.09
CA ARG A 86 -11.70 -1.80 -8.01
C ARG A 86 -11.78 -2.34 -6.59
N VAL A 87 -11.04 -1.77 -5.65
CA VAL A 87 -11.10 -2.11 -4.22
C VAL A 87 -12.35 -1.48 -3.59
N LEU A 88 -12.65 -0.23 -3.96
CA LEU A 88 -13.81 0.51 -3.45
C LEU A 88 -15.15 -0.03 -3.98
N GLU A 89 -15.15 -0.57 -5.20
CA GLU A 89 -16.34 -1.12 -5.86
C GLU A 89 -16.73 -2.53 -5.37
N LYS A 90 -15.83 -3.24 -4.68
CA LYS A 90 -16.06 -4.62 -4.27
C LYS A 90 -16.53 -4.71 -2.82
N ASP A 91 -17.81 -5.06 -2.63
CA ASP A 91 -18.28 -5.62 -1.36
C ASP A 91 -17.94 -7.12 -1.32
N TRP A 92 -16.77 -7.43 -0.77
CA TRP A 92 -16.26 -8.80 -0.66
C TRP A 92 -17.05 -9.66 0.35
N ARG A 93 -18.09 -9.12 0.96
CA ARG A 93 -19.00 -9.80 1.89
C ARG A 93 -20.11 -10.61 1.22
N GLU A 94 -20.25 -10.53 -0.11
CA GLU A 94 -21.27 -11.26 -0.86
C GLU A 94 -20.76 -12.55 -1.56
N LEU A 95 -19.54 -12.98 -1.25
CA LEU A 95 -18.98 -14.29 -1.65
C LEU A 95 -18.90 -15.24 -0.46
#